data_AF-A0A699U8X5-F1
#
_entry.id   AF-A0A699U8X5-F1
#
_cell.length_a   1.000
_cell.length_b   1.000
_cell.length_c   1.000
_cell.angle_alpha   90.00
_cell.angle_beta   90.00
_cell.angle_gamma   90.00
#
_symmetry.space_group_name_H-M   'P 1'
#
loop_
_entity.id
_entity.type
_entity.pdbx_description
1 polymer ?
#
loop_
_entity_poly.entity_id
_entity_poly.type
_entity_poly.pdbx_seq_one_letter_code
_entity_poly.pdbx_strand_id
1 'polypeptide(L)'
;HTEPYEFNLWKIRIEQSFLMTDYSLWERLARKNELKARGTLLMALPDKHQLKFNIHKDAKTLMEVIKKRFGGNKETKKLQKTLLKQQYKNFIGSSSESLDQIHDRLQKLISQLKILGESLSQEDINLKFLKSLPHE
;
A
#
# COMPACT_ATOMS: atom_id res chain seq x y z
N HIS A 1 8.31 13.69 -10.24
CA HIS A 1 8.05 13.84 -8.79
C HIS A 1 6.57 14.10 -8.61
N THR A 2 5.80 13.04 -8.32
CA THR A 2 4.38 13.15 -7.96
C THR A 2 4.33 13.01 -6.45
N GLU A 3 3.81 14.02 -5.76
CA GLU A 3 3.81 14.06 -4.31
C GLU A 3 2.86 13.00 -3.73
N PRO A 4 3.30 12.13 -2.81
CA PRO A 4 2.48 11.08 -2.20
C PRO A 4 1.17 11.59 -1.57
N TYR A 5 1.13 12.86 -1.20
CA TYR A 5 -0.04 13.56 -0.65
C TYR A 5 -1.20 13.65 -1.64
N GLU A 6 -0.92 13.93 -2.92
CA GLU A 6 -1.92 14.06 -3.99
C GLU A 6 -2.67 12.74 -4.23
N PHE A 7 -1.98 11.61 -4.09
CA PHE A 7 -2.59 10.28 -4.25
C PHE A 7 -3.55 9.94 -3.11
N ASN A 8 -3.18 10.26 -1.87
CA ASN A 8 -4.03 10.02 -0.71
C ASN A 8 -5.29 10.90 -0.76
N LEU A 9 -5.16 12.17 -1.14
CA LEU A 9 -6.30 13.05 -1.36
C LEU A 9 -7.21 12.57 -2.50
N TRP A 10 -6.62 12.12 -3.62
CA TRP A 10 -7.39 11.53 -4.72
C TRP A 10 -8.18 10.30 -4.26
N LYS A 11 -7.56 9.42 -3.48
CA LYS A 11 -8.20 8.23 -2.91
C LYS A 11 -9.38 8.60 -2.01
N ILE A 12 -9.19 9.54 -1.09
CA ILE A 12 -10.26 10.04 -0.19
C ILE A 12 -11.41 10.65 -1.00
N ARG A 13 -11.12 11.43 -2.05
CA ARG A 13 -12.15 12.03 -2.93
C ARG A 13 -12.97 10.99 -3.68
N ILE A 14 -12.34 9.93 -4.19
CA ILE A 14 -13.05 8.81 -4.85
C ILE A 14 -13.95 8.08 -3.84
N GLU A 15 -13.44 7.79 -2.64
CA GLU A 15 -14.20 7.11 -1.58
C GLU A 15 -15.40 7.96 -1.12
N GLN A 16 -15.22 9.28 -0.95
CA GLN A 16 -16.27 10.22 -0.58
C GLN A 16 -17.29 10.48 -1.69
N SER A 17 -16.87 10.61 -2.95
CA SER A 17 -17.77 10.95 -4.08
C SER A 17 -18.85 9.90 -4.35
N PHE A 18 -18.64 8.67 -3.88
CA PHE A 18 -19.55 7.56 -4.11
C PHE A 18 -20.20 7.01 -2.85
N LEU A 19 -19.87 7.53 -1.65
CA LEU A 19 -20.29 6.97 -0.36
C LEU A 19 -20.06 5.45 -0.24
N MET A 20 -19.06 4.91 -0.97
CA MET A 20 -18.86 3.46 -1.13
C MET A 20 -17.70 3.01 -0.25
N THR A 21 -18.03 2.22 0.76
CA THR A 21 -17.08 1.56 1.66
C THR A 21 -16.31 0.41 1.02
N ASP A 22 -16.64 -0.02 -0.20
CA ASP A 22 -15.94 -1.11 -0.89
C ASP A 22 -15.58 -0.80 -2.36
N TYR A 23 -14.28 -0.78 -2.63
CA TYR A 23 -13.66 -0.57 -3.94
C TYR A 23 -14.04 -1.65 -4.97
N SER A 24 -14.39 -2.87 -4.53
CA SER A 24 -14.82 -3.96 -5.41
C SER A 24 -16.21 -3.73 -6.02
N LEU A 25 -17.12 -3.08 -5.28
CA LEU A 25 -18.44 -2.68 -5.78
C LEU A 25 -18.33 -1.58 -6.83
N TRP A 26 -17.39 -0.66 -6.64
CA TRP A 26 -17.08 0.37 -7.63
C TRP A 26 -16.61 -0.22 -8.96
N GLU A 27 -15.73 -1.22 -8.93
CA GLU A 27 -15.23 -1.85 -10.16
C GLU A 27 -16.36 -2.52 -10.97
N ARG A 28 -17.36 -3.10 -10.29
CA ARG A 28 -18.55 -3.71 -10.93
C ARG A 28 -19.50 -2.66 -11.50
N LEU A 29 -19.69 -1.53 -10.81
CA LEU A 29 -20.55 -0.42 -11.26
C LEU A 29 -19.91 0.38 -12.40
N ALA A 30 -18.59 0.58 -12.35
CA ALA A 30 -17.83 1.27 -13.39
C ALA A 30 -17.97 0.56 -14.75
N ARG A 31 -17.93 -0.78 -14.77
CA ARG A 31 -18.16 -1.59 -15.98
C ARG A 31 -19.56 -1.44 -16.58
N LYS A 32 -20.56 -1.04 -15.78
CA LYS A 32 -21.95 -0.88 -16.24
C LYS A 32 -22.26 0.54 -16.74
N ASN A 33 -21.52 1.55 -16.27
CA ASN A 33 -21.78 2.97 -16.55
C ASN A 33 -20.48 3.73 -16.84
N GLU A 34 -19.89 3.44 -18.00
CA GLU A 34 -18.55 3.89 -18.40
C GLU A 34 -18.39 5.43 -18.37
N LEU A 35 -19.37 6.17 -18.91
CA LEU A 35 -19.32 7.64 -18.95
C LEU A 35 -19.34 8.26 -17.54
N LYS A 36 -20.15 7.70 -16.64
CA LYS A 36 -20.25 8.16 -15.25
C LYS A 36 -18.99 7.82 -14.46
N ALA A 37 -18.42 6.64 -14.70
CA ALA A 37 -17.14 6.23 -14.11
C ALA A 37 -16.00 7.14 -14.56
N ARG A 38 -15.90 7.41 -15.87
CA ARG A 38 -14.90 8.30 -16.45
C ARG A 38 -15.03 9.73 -15.93
N GLY A 39 -16.23 10.29 -15.94
CA GLY A 39 -16.50 11.64 -15.44
C GLY A 39 -16.07 11.80 -13.98
N THR A 40 -16.36 10.81 -13.14
CA THR A 40 -16.00 10.87 -11.72
C THR A 40 -14.49 10.71 -11.48
N LEU A 41 -13.82 9.84 -12.24
CA LEU A 41 -12.37 9.72 -12.17
C LEU A 41 -11.65 11.02 -12.54
N LEU A 42 -12.19 11.77 -13.51
CA LEU A 42 -11.66 13.08 -13.90
C LEU A 42 -11.91 14.14 -12.82
N MET A 43 -13.12 14.21 -12.25
CA MET A 43 -13.45 15.17 -11.17
C MET A 43 -12.63 14.95 -9.89
N ALA A 44 -12.25 13.71 -9.59
CA ALA A 44 -11.43 13.42 -8.42
C ALA A 44 -9.96 13.85 -8.57
N LEU A 45 -9.49 14.06 -9.81
CA LEU A 45 -8.12 14.48 -10.08
C LEU A 45 -7.96 16.00 -9.91
N PRO A 46 -6.81 16.47 -9.37
CA PRO A 46 -6.49 17.90 -9.36
C PRO A 46 -6.46 18.50 -10.78
N ASP A 47 -7.02 19.71 -10.95
CA ASP A 47 -7.18 20.39 -12.25
C ASP A 47 -5.90 20.43 -13.10
N LYS A 48 -4.74 20.65 -12.46
CA LYS A 48 -3.41 20.64 -13.09
C LYS A 48 -3.04 19.34 -13.82
N HIS A 49 -3.81 18.27 -13.60
CA HIS A 49 -3.59 16.97 -14.21
C HIS A 49 -4.75 16.49 -15.10
N GLN A 50 -5.97 17.01 -14.93
CA GLN A 50 -7.17 16.58 -15.65
C GLN A 50 -7.01 16.60 -17.18
N LEU A 51 -6.49 17.68 -17.75
CA LEU A 51 -6.28 17.82 -19.20
C LEU A 51 -5.37 16.74 -19.79
N LYS A 52 -4.36 16.29 -19.02
CA LYS A 52 -3.41 15.24 -19.46
C LYS A 52 -4.01 13.84 -19.42
N PHE A 53 -5.11 13.64 -18.69
CA PHE A 53 -5.78 12.36 -18.54
C PHE A 53 -7.05 12.24 -19.40
N ASN A 54 -7.56 13.35 -19.93
CA ASN A 54 -8.74 13.38 -20.80
C ASN A 54 -8.51 12.69 -22.17
N ILE A 55 -7.25 12.35 -22.50
CA ILE A 55 -6.90 11.56 -23.70
C ILE A 55 -7.41 10.12 -23.64
N HIS A 56 -7.74 9.60 -22.44
CA HIS A 56 -8.24 8.25 -22.27
C HIS A 56 -9.77 8.27 -22.38
N LYS A 57 -10.31 7.54 -23.36
CA LYS A 57 -11.76 7.46 -23.64
C LYS A 57 -12.47 6.48 -22.71
N ASP A 58 -11.72 5.53 -22.17
CA ASP A 58 -12.22 4.45 -21.32
C ASP A 58 -11.81 4.69 -19.86
N ALA A 59 -12.77 4.56 -18.94
CA ALA A 59 -12.59 4.63 -17.49
C ALA A 59 -11.58 3.58 -17.00
N LYS A 60 -11.53 2.40 -17.64
CA LYS A 60 -10.53 1.37 -17.33
C LYS A 60 -9.11 1.84 -17.61
N THR A 61 -8.84 2.33 -18.81
CA THR A 61 -7.53 2.84 -19.21
C THR A 61 -7.15 4.07 -18.39
N LEU A 62 -8.10 4.98 -18.17
CA LEU A 62 -7.92 6.15 -17.31
C LEU A 62 -7.49 5.75 -15.89
N MET A 63 -8.18 4.78 -15.28
CA MET A 63 -7.84 4.23 -13.97
C MET A 63 -6.44 3.62 -13.94
N GLU A 64 -6.04 2.86 -14.97
CA GLU A 64 -4.69 2.30 -15.05
C GLU A 64 -3.60 3.37 -15.17
N VAL A 65 -3.83 4.43 -15.94
CA VAL A 65 -2.86 5.53 -16.07
C VAL A 65 -2.77 6.33 -14.76
N ILE A 66 -3.90 6.57 -14.08
CA ILE A 66 -3.93 7.21 -12.76
C ILE A 66 -3.17 6.34 -11.74
N LYS A 67 -3.42 5.03 -11.70
CA LYS A 67 -2.67 4.07 -10.88
C LYS A 67 -1.19 4.06 -11.22
N LYS A 68 -0.81 4.09 -12.49
CA LYS A 68 0.60 4.08 -12.90
C LYS A 68 1.32 5.39 -12.53
N ARG A 69 0.61 6.52 -12.57
CA ARG A 69 1.16 7.87 -12.37
C ARG A 69 1.20 8.32 -10.91
N PHE A 70 0.18 7.97 -10.13
CA PHE A 70 0.07 8.33 -8.71
C PHE A 70 0.28 7.13 -7.79
N GLY A 71 -0.20 5.96 -8.18
CA GLY A 71 0.08 4.70 -7.50
C GLY A 71 1.40 4.08 -7.95
N GLY A 72 2.47 4.88 -8.06
CA GLY A 72 3.86 4.48 -8.31
C GLY A 72 4.39 3.55 -7.21
N ASN A 73 3.77 2.38 -7.11
CA ASN A 73 3.84 1.41 -6.04
C ASN A 73 5.24 0.77 -5.96
N LYS A 74 6.08 0.89 -7.00
CA LYS A 74 7.46 0.42 -6.95
C LYS A 74 8.29 1.20 -5.94
N GLU A 75 8.21 2.53 -5.93
CA GLU A 75 8.99 3.34 -5.00
C GLU A 75 8.41 3.26 -3.59
N THR A 76 7.08 3.31 -3.43
CA THR A 76 6.45 3.15 -2.11
C THR A 76 6.65 1.74 -1.55
N LYS A 77 6.50 0.66 -2.35
CA LYS A 77 6.88 -0.70 -1.90
C LYS A 77 8.35 -0.77 -1.59
N LYS A 78 9.24 -0.17 -2.39
CA LYS A 78 10.68 -0.17 -2.13
C LYS A 78 10.99 0.53 -0.80
N LEU A 79 10.37 1.68 -0.53
CA LEU A 79 10.54 2.41 0.74
C LEU A 79 9.94 1.64 1.92
N GLN A 80 8.71 1.11 1.79
CA GLN A 80 8.06 0.28 2.81
C GLN A 80 8.88 -0.97 3.12
N LYS A 81 9.41 -1.61 2.08
CA LYS A 81 10.30 -2.77 2.16
C LYS A 81 11.61 -2.45 2.86
N THR A 82 12.25 -1.32 2.52
CA THR A 82 13.45 -0.84 3.21
C THR A 82 13.17 -0.55 4.69
N LEU A 83 12.05 0.10 5.01
CA LEU A 83 11.65 0.40 6.38
C LEU A 83 11.40 -0.88 7.19
N LEU A 84 10.66 -1.85 6.64
CA LEU A 84 10.40 -3.14 7.29
C LEU A 84 11.69 -3.95 7.48
N LYS A 85 12.62 -3.91 6.52
CA LYS A 85 13.95 -4.52 6.68
C LYS A 85 14.74 -3.87 7.81
N GLN A 86 14.65 -2.55 7.96
CA GLN A 86 15.30 -1.84 9.06
C GLN A 86 14.65 -2.17 10.41
N GLN A 87 13.32 -2.22 10.47
CA GLN A 87 12.59 -2.66 11.67
C GLN A 87 12.94 -4.10 12.05
N TYR A 88 13.01 -5.00 11.07
CA TYR A 88 13.47 -6.37 11.29
C TYR A 88 14.91 -6.38 11.81
N LYS A 89 15.85 -5.69 11.17
CA LYS A 89 17.26 -5.65 11.61
C LYS A 89 17.38 -5.14 13.05
N ASN A 90 16.64 -4.10 13.40
CA ASN A 90 16.66 -3.45 14.71
C ASN A 90 15.67 -4.05 15.72
N PHE A 91 14.99 -5.14 15.37
CA PHE A 91 14.04 -5.80 16.27
C PHE A 91 14.78 -6.33 17.50
N ILE A 92 14.29 -5.94 18.68
CA ILE A 92 14.74 -6.36 20.01
C ILE A 92 13.47 -6.50 20.86
N GLY A 93 13.39 -7.57 21.64
CA GLY A 93 12.35 -7.80 22.63
C GLY A 93 12.60 -6.96 23.88
N SER A 94 11.53 -6.48 24.50
CA SER A 94 11.62 -5.81 25.80
C SER A 94 11.69 -6.84 26.93
N SER A 95 12.39 -6.52 28.01
CA SER A 95 12.38 -7.30 29.25
C SER A 95 10.99 -7.37 29.92
N SER A 96 10.06 -6.49 29.52
CA SER A 96 8.67 -6.50 29.98
C SER A 96 7.72 -7.36 29.13
N GLU A 97 8.20 -7.89 28.00
CA GLU A 97 7.40 -8.71 27.09
C GLU A 97 7.63 -10.21 27.35
N SER A 98 6.55 -11.00 27.25
CA SER A 98 6.68 -12.46 27.28
C SER A 98 7.31 -12.99 26.00
N LEU A 99 7.88 -14.19 26.07
CA LEU A 99 8.46 -14.87 24.92
C LEU A 99 7.47 -15.00 23.75
N ASP A 100 6.22 -15.33 24.05
CA ASP A 100 5.15 -15.44 23.06
C ASP A 100 4.84 -14.10 22.38
N GLN A 101 4.82 -13.00 23.15
CA GLN A 101 4.60 -11.65 22.60
C GLN A 101 5.74 -11.24 21.66
N ILE A 102 6.99 -11.53 22.03
CA ILE A 102 8.16 -11.27 21.19
C ILE A 102 8.06 -12.09 19.90
N HIS A 103 7.67 -13.37 20.01
CA HIS A 103 7.49 -14.25 18.87
C HIS A 103 6.40 -13.74 17.92
N ASP A 104 5.22 -13.38 18.43
CA ASP A 104 4.10 -12.90 17.61
C ASP A 104 4.42 -11.60 16.87
N ARG A 105 5.12 -10.66 17.53
CA ARG A 105 5.57 -9.41 16.90
C ARG A 105 6.58 -9.68 15.78
N LEU A 106 7.53 -10.59 16.00
CA LEU A 106 8.50 -10.99 14.98
C LEU A 106 7.81 -11.68 13.79
N GLN A 107 6.89 -12.61 14.04
CA GLN A 107 6.12 -13.30 12.99
C GLN A 107 5.27 -12.33 12.17
N LYS A 108 4.68 -11.31 12.81
CA LYS A 108 3.94 -10.26 12.11
C LYS A 108 4.83 -9.48 11.14
N LEU A 109 6.05 -9.11 11.55
CA LEU A 109 7.03 -8.44 10.67
C LEU A 109 7.45 -9.33 9.50
N ILE A 110 7.71 -10.61 9.74
CA ILE A 110 8.08 -11.59 8.71
C ILE A 110 6.94 -11.76 7.69
N SER A 111 5.71 -11.87 8.17
CA SER A 111 4.52 -12.00 7.31
C SER A 111 4.38 -10.78 6.38
N GLN A 112 4.60 -9.57 6.90
CA GLN A 112 4.57 -8.34 6.09
C GLN A 112 5.69 -8.31 5.03
N LEU A 113 6.91 -8.74 5.38
CA LEU A 113 8.01 -8.86 4.43
C LEU A 113 7.71 -9.88 3.32
N LYS A 114 7.11 -11.03 3.67
CA LYS A 114 6.74 -12.08 2.73
C LYS A 114 5.70 -11.62 1.70
N ILE A 115 4.69 -10.85 2.13
CA ILE A 115 3.69 -10.23 1.25
C ILE A 115 4.34 -9.26 0.25
N LEU A 116 5.45 -8.61 0.63
CA LEU A 116 6.23 -7.72 -0.23
C LEU A 116 7.27 -8.44 -1.10
N GLY A 117 7.28 -9.78 -1.10
CA GLY A 117 8.15 -10.61 -1.92
C GLY A 117 9.58 -10.75 -1.36
N GLU A 118 9.78 -10.60 -0.05
CA GLU A 118 11.02 -11.02 0.62
C GLU A 118 10.87 -12.43 1.17
N SER A 119 11.83 -13.30 0.84
CA SER A 119 11.98 -14.61 1.46
C SER A 119 13.09 -14.53 2.51
N LEU A 120 12.78 -14.94 3.73
CA LEU A 120 13.76 -15.17 4.80
C LEU A 120 13.87 -16.68 5.01
N SER A 121 15.09 -17.18 5.20
CA SER A 121 15.29 -18.59 5.58
C SER A 121 14.80 -18.83 7.01
N GLN A 122 14.46 -20.07 7.33
CA GLN A 122 14.05 -20.40 8.69
C GLN A 122 15.23 -20.23 9.66
N GLU A 123 16.45 -20.51 9.21
CA GLU A 123 17.69 -20.31 9.95
C GLU A 123 17.89 -18.82 10.32
N ASP A 124 17.68 -17.90 9.38
CA ASP A 124 17.80 -16.45 9.63
C ASP A 124 16.75 -15.98 10.64
N ILE A 125 15.53 -16.50 10.55
CA ILE A 125 14.43 -16.18 11.46
C ILE A 125 14.77 -16.66 12.87
N ASN A 126 15.22 -17.92 13.01
CA ASN A 126 15.59 -18.50 14.28
C ASN A 126 16.76 -17.73 14.92
N LEU A 127 17.80 -17.44 14.13
CA LEU A 127 18.95 -16.65 14.60
C LEU A 127 18.52 -15.25 15.03
N LYS A 128 17.60 -14.62 14.28
CA LYS A 128 17.10 -13.29 14.62
C LYS A 128 16.30 -13.31 15.92
N PHE A 129 15.45 -14.31 16.11
CA PHE A 129 14.68 -14.46 17.35
C PHE A 129 15.59 -14.58 18.56
N LEU A 130 16.56 -15.51 18.54
CA LEU A 130 17.52 -15.71 19.63
C LEU A 130 18.32 -14.44 19.97
N LYS A 131 18.78 -13.70 18.95
CA LYS A 131 19.51 -12.42 19.14
C LYS A 131 18.65 -11.27 19.64
N SER A 132 17.33 -11.41 19.59
CA SER A 132 16.39 -10.36 19.99
C SER A 132 15.81 -10.60 21.37
N LEU A 133 16.13 -11.73 22.02
CA LEU A 133 15.73 -11.96 23.39
C LEU A 133 16.42 -10.95 24.32
N PRO A 134 15.71 -10.37 25.30
CA PRO A 134 16.34 -9.54 26.30
C PRO A 134 17.40 -10.37 27.04
N HIS A 135 18.57 -9.79 27.25
CA HIS A 135 19.55 -10.37 28.17
C HIS A 135 19.04 -10.12 29.59
N GLU A 136 18.92 -11.18 30.39
CA GLU A 136 18.61 -11.12 31.81
C GLU A 136 19.65 -10.31 32.60
#